data_AF-A0A9E3WBD7-F1
#
_entry.id   AF-A0A9E3WBD7-F1
#
_cell.length_a   1.000
_cell.length_b   1.000
_cell.length_c   1.000
_cell.angle_alpha   90.00
_cell.angle_beta   90.00
_cell.angle_gamma   90.00
#
_symmetry.space_group_name_H-M   'P 1'
#
loop_
_entity.id
_entity.type
_entity.pdbx_description
1 polymer ?
#
loop_
_entity_poly.entity_id
_entity_poly.type
_entity_poly.pdbx_seq_one_letter_code
_entity_poly.pdbx_strand_id
1 'polypeptide(L)'
;MQSTISSKKAPFWAEFTPSIDRRLPIWARRSNPIVRRHLGVHWKVLPLEMDLLTRLMLAQFGLIAVSVVVPILLPLLFTVLPVALVLLPFLFLWYGRVLVGVGAFTVHMIVDEQHNHTMSLLRTTPMPLRHILYSKAAAGVWRQIEDLGLIVMGAVLLTLPVIGLQYAAYWPFEEASILSRLALGLGLVTCVVRLVVEPVMLAACAIAIGSIVPVRTPALLSLAGLGFFYFLLINLPRLLPLSPELRVLVEFVLPVLLPMVITVGAFKLAERVIRSD
;
A
#
# COMPACT_ATOMS: atom_id res chain seq x y z
N MET A 1 -18.59 -11.47 54.16
CA MET A 1 -17.61 -12.15 53.28
C MET A 1 -17.57 -11.41 51.95
N GLN A 2 -16.65 -10.45 51.80
CA GLN A 2 -16.45 -9.70 50.55
C GLN A 2 -15.53 -10.52 49.65
N SER A 3 -16.06 -11.07 48.56
CA SER A 3 -15.23 -11.73 47.54
C SER A 3 -14.42 -10.67 46.81
N THR A 4 -13.13 -10.61 47.12
CA THR A 4 -12.15 -9.89 46.33
C THR A 4 -12.10 -10.50 44.94
N ILE A 5 -12.74 -9.83 43.98
CA ILE A 5 -12.66 -10.15 42.56
C ILE A 5 -11.20 -9.90 42.15
N SER A 6 -10.42 -10.99 42.14
CA SER A 6 -9.07 -11.06 41.61
C SER A 6 -9.03 -10.32 40.26
N SER A 7 -8.34 -9.18 40.22
CA SER A 7 -8.09 -8.47 38.97
C SER A 7 -7.37 -9.45 38.04
N LYS A 8 -8.07 -9.94 37.02
CA LYS A 8 -7.45 -10.71 35.95
C LYS A 8 -6.36 -9.82 35.37
N LYS A 9 -5.09 -10.09 35.73
CA LYS A 9 -3.94 -9.49 35.08
C LYS A 9 -4.20 -9.64 33.59
N ALA A 10 -4.26 -8.53 32.88
CA ALA A 10 -4.41 -8.57 31.44
C ALA A 10 -3.33 -9.52 30.90
N PRO A 11 -3.66 -10.42 29.96
CA PRO A 11 -2.67 -11.33 29.42
C PRO A 11 -1.47 -10.50 28.94
N PHE A 12 -0.25 -10.95 29.23
CA PHE A 12 1.02 -10.25 28.94
C PHE A 12 1.09 -9.62 27.54
N TRP A 13 0.37 -10.20 26.57
CA TRP A 13 0.25 -9.70 25.20
C TRP A 13 -0.55 -8.39 25.03
N ALA A 14 -1.32 -7.96 26.04
CA ALA A 14 -2.14 -6.74 25.97
C ALA A 14 -1.29 -5.46 26.07
N GLU A 15 -0.18 -5.50 26.82
CA GLU A 15 0.73 -4.35 26.99
C GLU A 15 1.58 -4.08 25.75
N PHE A 16 1.83 -5.09 24.90
CA PHE A 16 2.68 -4.97 23.70
C PHE A 16 1.91 -4.61 22.42
N THR A 17 0.61 -4.30 22.48
CA THR A 17 -0.11 -3.87 21.28
C THR A 17 0.26 -2.42 20.95
N PRO A 18 0.96 -2.15 19.83
CA PRO A 18 1.36 -0.80 19.49
C PRO A 18 0.12 0.08 19.32
N SER A 19 0.24 1.37 19.64
CA SER A 19 -0.86 2.34 19.57
C SER A 19 -1.58 2.34 18.22
N ILE A 20 -0.87 2.01 17.14
CA ILE A 20 -1.40 1.93 15.77
C ILE A 20 -2.48 0.86 15.62
N ASP A 21 -2.32 -0.31 16.26
CA ASP A 21 -3.26 -1.43 16.14
C ASP A 21 -4.64 -1.08 16.72
N ARG A 22 -4.70 -0.17 17.70
CA ARG A 22 -5.95 0.26 18.34
C ARG A 22 -6.83 1.11 17.42
N ARG A 23 -6.21 1.89 16.52
CA ARG A 23 -6.92 2.77 15.57
C ARG A 23 -7.42 2.01 14.34
N LEU A 24 -6.86 0.84 14.08
CA LEU A 24 -7.27 0.00 12.96
C LEU A 24 -8.59 -0.72 13.25
N PRO A 25 -9.39 -1.03 12.22
CA PRO A 25 -10.59 -1.84 12.38
C PRO A 25 -10.21 -3.26 12.80
N ILE A 26 -11.12 -3.94 13.51
CA ILE A 26 -10.85 -5.24 14.17
C ILE A 26 -10.30 -6.29 13.21
N TRP A 27 -10.76 -6.31 11.95
CA TRP A 27 -10.30 -7.24 10.94
C TRP A 27 -8.84 -7.00 10.49
N ALA A 28 -8.33 -5.78 10.63
CA ALA A 28 -6.98 -5.40 10.22
C ALA A 28 -5.94 -5.53 11.34
N ARG A 29 -6.34 -5.71 12.60
CA ARG A 29 -5.41 -5.72 13.73
C ARG A 29 -4.57 -6.98 13.74
N ARG A 30 -3.30 -6.89 14.15
CA ARG A 30 -2.44 -8.09 14.35
C ARG A 30 -2.92 -8.97 15.50
N SER A 31 -3.68 -8.41 16.43
CA SER A 31 -4.35 -9.16 17.50
C SER A 31 -5.54 -9.98 17.01
N ASN A 32 -6.04 -9.75 15.79
CA ASN A 32 -7.08 -10.58 15.21
C ASN A 32 -6.56 -12.01 15.02
N PRO A 33 -7.30 -13.05 15.46
CA PRO A 33 -6.83 -14.43 15.42
C PRO A 33 -6.49 -14.92 14.01
N ILE A 34 -7.22 -14.46 12.98
CA ILE A 34 -6.96 -14.83 11.58
C ILE A 34 -5.64 -14.21 11.12
N VAL A 35 -5.47 -12.90 11.36
CA VAL A 35 -4.23 -12.19 11.01
C VAL A 35 -3.04 -12.81 11.72
N ARG A 36 -3.15 -13.02 13.04
CA ARG A 36 -2.10 -13.59 13.88
C ARG A 36 -1.68 -14.99 13.44
N ARG A 37 -2.65 -15.86 13.12
CA ARG A 37 -2.40 -17.23 12.63
C ARG A 37 -1.48 -17.21 11.41
N HIS A 38 -1.74 -16.31 10.47
CA HIS A 38 -1.02 -16.23 9.20
C HIS A 38 0.31 -15.48 9.32
N LEU A 39 0.43 -14.49 10.21
CA LEU A 39 1.71 -13.83 10.46
C LEU A 39 2.74 -14.78 11.10
N GLY A 40 2.31 -15.71 11.94
CA GLY A 40 3.20 -16.66 12.59
C GLY A 40 4.29 -15.94 13.37
N VAL A 41 5.56 -16.18 13.02
CA VAL A 41 6.73 -15.51 13.64
C VAL A 41 6.81 -14.00 13.30
N HIS A 42 6.24 -13.57 12.17
CA HIS A 42 6.25 -12.18 11.69
C HIS A 42 5.22 -11.28 12.39
N TRP A 43 4.70 -11.69 13.56
CA TRP A 43 3.76 -10.86 14.30
C TRP A 43 4.43 -9.65 14.98
N LYS A 44 5.74 -9.75 15.25
CA LYS A 44 6.57 -8.70 15.89
C LYS A 44 7.17 -7.69 14.91
N VAL A 45 6.68 -7.63 13.68
CA VAL A 45 7.21 -6.68 12.69
C VAL A 45 6.97 -5.24 13.17
N LEU A 46 7.99 -4.40 13.03
CA LEU A 46 7.93 -3.00 13.44
C LEU A 46 6.94 -2.26 12.53
N PRO A 47 5.94 -1.57 13.09
CA PRO A 47 5.04 -0.77 12.26
C PRO A 47 5.80 0.40 11.64
N LEU A 48 5.29 0.91 10.54
CA LEU A 48 5.78 2.14 9.94
C LEU A 48 5.81 3.28 10.96
N GLU A 49 6.93 3.97 11.06
CA GLU A 49 7.10 5.15 11.91
C GLU A 49 6.32 6.34 11.35
N MET A 50 5.00 6.34 11.58
CA MET A 50 4.08 7.36 11.06
C MET A 50 4.48 8.78 11.47
N ASP A 51 5.05 8.94 12.66
CA ASP A 51 5.51 10.26 13.16
C ASP A 51 6.68 10.78 12.34
N LEU A 52 7.69 9.94 12.08
CA LEU A 52 8.82 10.29 11.23
C LEU A 52 8.35 10.58 9.80
N LEU A 53 7.51 9.70 9.23
CA LEU A 53 6.97 9.89 7.89
C LEU A 53 6.21 11.21 7.75
N THR A 54 5.37 11.54 8.73
CA THR A 54 4.59 12.79 8.74
C THR A 54 5.52 14.01 8.82
N ARG A 55 6.55 13.96 9.67
CA ARG A 55 7.55 15.04 9.77
C ARG A 55 8.32 15.22 8.47
N LEU A 56 8.74 14.13 7.82
CA LEU A 56 9.42 14.19 6.53
C LEU A 56 8.51 14.77 5.45
N MET A 57 7.25 14.33 5.38
CA MET A 57 6.25 14.88 4.46
C MET A 57 6.04 16.39 4.68
N LEU A 58 5.88 16.81 5.94
CA LEU A 58 5.73 18.23 6.28
C LEU A 58 6.98 19.03 5.95
N ALA A 59 8.18 18.47 6.13
CA ALA A 59 9.42 19.11 5.71
C ALA A 59 9.49 19.30 4.19
N GLN A 60 9.09 18.29 3.40
CA GLN A 60 9.01 18.40 1.95
C GLN A 60 7.98 19.45 1.50
N PHE A 61 6.80 19.49 2.12
CA PHE A 61 5.80 20.54 1.86
C PHE A 61 6.27 21.92 2.27
N GLY A 62 6.95 22.03 3.42
CA GLY A 62 7.57 23.27 3.86
C GLY A 62 8.60 23.76 2.85
N LEU A 63 9.46 22.87 2.34
CA LEU A 63 10.42 23.20 1.29
C LEU A 63 9.72 23.69 0.01
N ILE A 64 8.68 23.00 -0.45
CA ILE A 64 7.86 23.42 -1.61
C ILE A 64 7.24 24.79 -1.37
N ALA A 65 6.67 25.03 -0.18
CA ALA A 65 6.02 26.30 0.15
C ALA A 65 7.01 27.46 0.24
N VAL A 66 8.14 27.28 0.94
CA VAL A 66 9.19 28.32 1.06
C VAL A 66 9.81 28.62 -0.31
N SER A 67 9.84 27.65 -1.22
CA SER A 67 10.35 27.89 -2.58
C SER A 67 9.55 28.94 -3.35
N VAL A 68 8.30 29.25 -2.97
CA VAL A 68 7.52 30.36 -3.56
C VAL A 68 8.24 31.70 -3.35
N VAL A 69 8.74 31.92 -2.13
CA VAL A 69 9.41 33.16 -1.74
C VAL A 69 10.90 33.12 -2.07
N VAL A 70 11.50 31.93 -2.04
CA VAL A 70 12.93 31.70 -2.27
C VAL A 70 13.11 30.70 -3.43
N PRO A 71 13.03 31.14 -4.70
CA PRO A 71 13.03 30.25 -5.87
C PRO A 71 14.29 29.38 -5.99
N ILE A 72 15.43 29.85 -5.48
CA ILE A 72 16.72 29.12 -5.52
C ILE A 72 16.70 27.79 -4.77
N LEU A 73 15.71 27.55 -3.90
CA LEU A 73 15.59 26.27 -3.18
C LEU A 73 15.31 25.07 -4.09
N LEU A 74 14.55 25.25 -5.17
CA LEU A 74 14.24 24.14 -6.11
C LEU A 74 15.48 23.72 -6.93
N PRO A 75 16.26 24.65 -7.53
CA PRO A 75 17.55 24.31 -8.12
C PRO A 75 18.51 23.65 -7.14
N LEU A 76 18.55 24.11 -5.88
CA LEU A 76 19.37 23.47 -4.85
C LEU A 76 18.90 22.03 -4.58
N LEU A 77 17.60 21.78 -4.52
CA LEU A 77 17.06 20.42 -4.40
C LEU A 77 17.47 19.52 -5.58
N PHE A 78 17.59 20.08 -6.80
CA PHE A 78 18.05 19.33 -7.97
C PHE A 78 19.52 18.89 -7.89
N THR A 79 20.31 19.41 -6.95
CA THR A 79 21.65 18.85 -6.68
C THR A 79 21.59 17.41 -6.13
N VAL A 80 20.45 17.00 -5.56
CA VAL A 80 20.21 15.63 -5.07
C VAL A 80 19.69 14.70 -6.18
N LEU A 81 19.33 15.25 -7.35
CA LEU A 81 18.79 14.49 -8.47
C LEU A 81 19.67 13.31 -8.91
N PRO A 82 21.01 13.43 -9.03
CA PRO A 82 21.84 12.28 -9.42
C PRO A 82 21.74 11.13 -8.44
N VAL A 83 21.70 11.41 -7.14
CA VAL A 83 21.53 10.40 -6.09
C VAL A 83 20.16 9.73 -6.21
N ALA A 84 19.10 10.50 -6.43
CA ALA A 84 17.76 9.96 -6.65
C ALA A 84 17.69 9.07 -7.89
N LEU A 85 18.29 9.48 -9.02
CA LEU A 85 18.30 8.70 -10.26
C LEU A 85 19.07 7.37 -10.12
N VAL A 86 20.11 7.34 -9.28
CA VAL A 86 20.86 6.10 -8.99
C VAL A 86 20.07 5.17 -8.06
N LEU A 87 19.41 5.70 -7.03
CA LEU A 87 18.75 4.89 -6.01
C LEU A 87 17.32 4.44 -6.38
N LEU A 88 16.60 5.23 -7.18
CA LEU A 88 15.20 4.92 -7.55
C LEU A 88 15.01 3.58 -8.27
N PRO A 89 15.88 3.14 -9.19
CA PRO A 89 15.77 1.81 -9.79
C PRO A 89 15.79 0.68 -8.75
N PHE A 90 16.64 0.79 -7.71
CA PHE A 90 16.68 -0.18 -6.62
C PHE A 90 15.41 -0.14 -5.78
N LEU A 91 14.93 1.06 -5.46
CA LEU A 91 13.66 1.25 -4.74
C LEU A 91 12.48 0.64 -5.52
N PHE A 92 12.46 0.83 -6.84
CA PHE A 92 11.45 0.26 -7.73
C PHE A 92 11.48 -1.26 -7.77
N LEU A 93 12.67 -1.87 -7.90
CA LEU A 93 12.83 -3.33 -7.87
C LEU A 93 12.42 -3.91 -6.52
N TRP A 94 12.79 -3.25 -5.42
CA TRP A 94 12.40 -3.65 -4.07
C TRP A 94 10.89 -3.55 -3.89
N TYR A 95 10.26 -2.48 -4.37
CA TYR A 95 8.82 -2.34 -4.36
C TYR A 95 8.10 -3.44 -5.15
N GLY A 96 8.60 -3.77 -6.35
CA GLY A 96 8.10 -4.91 -7.12
C GLY A 96 8.18 -6.22 -6.34
N ARG A 97 9.30 -6.47 -5.64
CA ARG A 97 9.48 -7.63 -4.75
C ARG A 97 8.46 -7.64 -3.61
N VAL A 98 8.20 -6.50 -2.97
CA VAL A 98 7.18 -6.39 -1.90
C VAL A 98 5.80 -6.74 -2.43
N LEU A 99 5.40 -6.20 -3.58
CA LEU A 99 4.10 -6.50 -4.19
C LEU A 99 3.94 -7.97 -4.54
N VAL A 100 4.96 -8.59 -5.13
CA VAL A 100 4.99 -10.04 -5.39
C VAL A 100 4.90 -10.82 -4.08
N GLY A 101 5.61 -10.38 -3.03
CA GLY A 101 5.56 -10.99 -1.70
C GLY A 101 4.18 -10.95 -1.07
N VAL A 102 3.50 -9.80 -1.09
CA VAL A 102 2.12 -9.63 -0.60
C VAL A 102 1.16 -10.53 -1.39
N GLY A 103 1.25 -10.48 -2.71
CA GLY A 103 0.40 -11.24 -3.62
C GLY A 103 0.56 -12.75 -3.43
N ALA A 104 1.79 -13.25 -3.51
CA ALA A 104 2.09 -14.68 -3.46
C ALA A 104 1.71 -15.30 -2.11
N PHE A 105 2.04 -14.63 -1.00
CA PHE A 105 1.64 -15.08 0.31
C PHE A 105 0.12 -15.16 0.46
N THR A 106 -0.59 -14.13 -0.01
CA THR A 106 -2.06 -14.09 0.08
C THR A 106 -2.73 -15.16 -0.78
N VAL A 107 -2.23 -15.40 -2.00
CA VAL A 107 -2.70 -16.51 -2.86
C VAL A 107 -2.53 -17.85 -2.16
N HIS A 108 -1.33 -18.14 -1.65
CA HIS A 108 -1.06 -19.40 -0.97
C HIS A 108 -2.00 -19.63 0.21
N MET A 109 -2.24 -18.59 1.03
CA MET A 109 -3.18 -18.71 2.13
C MET A 109 -4.60 -19.09 1.69
N ILE A 110 -5.09 -18.53 0.58
CA ILE A 110 -6.46 -18.80 0.11
C ILE A 110 -6.55 -20.17 -0.53
N VAL A 111 -5.61 -20.50 -1.41
CA VAL A 111 -5.54 -21.81 -2.07
C VAL A 111 -5.41 -22.93 -1.04
N ASP A 112 -4.60 -22.73 0.01
CA ASP A 112 -4.44 -23.73 1.07
C ASP A 112 -5.72 -23.90 1.89
N GLU A 113 -6.48 -22.82 2.12
CA GLU A 113 -7.74 -22.92 2.87
C GLU A 113 -8.86 -23.54 2.05
N GLN A 114 -8.83 -23.41 0.73
CA GLN A 114 -9.71 -24.15 -0.17
C GLN A 114 -9.32 -25.62 -0.24
N HIS A 115 -8.04 -25.92 -0.45
CA HIS A 115 -7.54 -27.29 -0.57
C HIS A 115 -7.77 -28.11 0.71
N ASN A 116 -7.63 -27.50 1.88
CA ASN A 116 -7.85 -28.15 3.16
C ASN A 116 -9.31 -28.07 3.67
N HIS A 117 -10.24 -27.50 2.87
CA HIS A 117 -11.64 -27.25 3.26
C HIS A 117 -11.82 -26.44 4.57
N THR A 118 -10.78 -25.71 5.00
CA THR A 118 -10.82 -24.94 6.24
C THR A 118 -11.58 -23.62 6.08
N MET A 119 -11.83 -23.16 4.85
CA MET A 119 -12.69 -22.00 4.59
C MET A 119 -14.12 -22.22 5.08
N SER A 120 -14.68 -23.43 4.92
CA SER A 120 -16.02 -23.78 5.42
C SER A 120 -16.08 -23.76 6.94
N LEU A 121 -14.99 -24.16 7.61
CA LEU A 121 -14.86 -24.05 9.08
C LEU A 121 -14.76 -22.58 9.52
N LEU A 122 -14.05 -21.73 8.78
CA LEU A 122 -14.01 -20.29 9.11
C LEU A 122 -15.40 -19.63 8.98
N ARG A 123 -16.27 -20.12 8.09
CA ARG A 123 -17.63 -19.63 7.90
C ARG A 123 -18.58 -19.96 9.07
N THR A 124 -18.24 -20.92 9.94
CA THR A 124 -19.05 -21.22 11.14
C THR A 124 -18.73 -20.29 12.31
N THR A 125 -17.65 -19.51 12.21
CA THR A 125 -17.33 -18.48 13.19
C THR A 125 -18.34 -17.32 13.10
N PRO A 126 -18.60 -16.58 14.20
CA PRO A 126 -19.54 -15.46 14.19
C PRO A 126 -19.06 -14.22 13.41
N MET A 127 -17.98 -14.34 12.61
CA MET A 127 -17.45 -13.26 11.80
C MET A 127 -18.03 -13.30 10.38
N PRO A 128 -18.46 -12.15 9.81
CA PRO A 128 -18.94 -12.13 8.44
C PRO A 128 -17.82 -12.48 7.46
N LEU A 129 -18.16 -13.15 6.34
CA LEU A 129 -17.20 -13.58 5.31
C LEU A 129 -16.28 -12.44 4.86
N ARG A 130 -16.82 -11.22 4.70
CA ARG A 130 -16.03 -10.03 4.36
C ARG A 130 -14.89 -9.75 5.35
N HIS A 131 -15.16 -9.85 6.66
CA HIS A 131 -14.11 -9.69 7.67
C HIS A 131 -13.03 -10.76 7.54
N ILE A 132 -13.41 -12.01 7.26
CA ILE A 132 -12.45 -13.10 7.07
C ILE A 132 -11.52 -12.79 5.88
N LEU A 133 -12.09 -12.36 4.75
CA LEU A 133 -11.32 -11.99 3.56
C LEU A 133 -10.44 -10.76 3.81
N TYR A 134 -10.97 -9.71 4.45
CA TYR A 134 -10.18 -8.52 4.79
C TYR A 134 -9.04 -8.83 5.76
N SER A 135 -9.26 -9.72 6.73
CA SER A 135 -8.21 -10.19 7.64
C SER A 135 -7.11 -10.96 6.90
N LYS A 136 -7.45 -11.75 5.89
CA LYS A 136 -6.46 -12.43 5.06
C LYS A 136 -5.64 -11.44 4.21
N ALA A 137 -6.28 -10.44 3.61
CA ALA A 137 -5.56 -9.39 2.87
C ALA A 137 -4.63 -8.61 3.81
N ALA A 138 -5.15 -8.20 4.97
CA ALA A 138 -4.38 -7.51 5.99
C ALA A 138 -3.16 -8.33 6.43
N ALA A 139 -3.30 -9.65 6.63
CA ALA A 139 -2.15 -10.50 6.97
C ALA A 139 -1.06 -10.47 5.90
N GLY A 140 -1.43 -10.46 4.62
CA GLY A 140 -0.46 -10.35 3.52
C GLY A 140 0.28 -9.03 3.49
N VAL A 141 -0.43 -7.92 3.68
CA VAL A 141 0.18 -6.58 3.75
C VAL A 141 1.05 -6.45 4.99
N TRP A 142 0.57 -6.89 6.16
CA TRP A 142 1.33 -6.84 7.42
C TRP A 142 2.64 -7.60 7.35
N ARG A 143 2.67 -8.73 6.63
CA ARG A 143 3.88 -9.51 6.46
C ARG A 143 5.01 -8.73 5.78
N GLN A 144 4.68 -7.73 4.97
CA GLN A 144 5.63 -6.90 4.22
C GLN A 144 5.67 -5.45 4.74
N ILE A 145 5.12 -5.15 5.92
CA ILE A 145 4.96 -3.75 6.37
C ILE A 145 6.30 -3.06 6.64
N GLU A 146 7.32 -3.80 7.07
CA GLU A 146 8.65 -3.26 7.36
C GLU A 146 9.36 -2.85 6.06
N ASP A 147 9.43 -3.76 5.09
CA ASP A 147 9.96 -3.46 3.75
C ASP A 147 9.18 -2.32 3.10
N LEU A 148 7.84 -2.34 3.20
CA LEU A 148 6.99 -1.27 2.70
C LEU A 148 7.30 0.07 3.39
N GLY A 149 7.56 0.05 4.69
CA GLY A 149 7.90 1.24 5.45
C GLY A 149 9.22 1.88 5.00
N LEU A 150 10.25 1.06 4.75
CA LEU A 150 11.52 1.51 4.18
C LEU A 150 11.34 2.08 2.78
N ILE A 151 10.50 1.45 1.94
CA ILE A 151 10.21 1.93 0.60
C ILE A 151 9.50 3.27 0.62
N VAL A 152 8.47 3.43 1.48
CA VAL A 152 7.74 4.69 1.64
C VAL A 152 8.68 5.79 2.12
N MET A 153 9.56 5.50 3.07
CA MET A 153 10.55 6.47 3.54
C MET A 153 11.53 6.88 2.43
N GLY A 154 12.07 5.92 1.69
CA GLY A 154 12.92 6.17 0.52
C GLY A 154 12.22 7.00 -0.54
N ALA A 155 10.94 6.71 -0.80
CA ALA A 155 10.14 7.46 -1.77
C ALA A 155 9.95 8.91 -1.34
N VAL A 156 9.58 9.18 -0.08
CA VAL A 156 9.41 10.57 0.41
C VAL A 156 10.69 11.39 0.31
N LEU A 157 11.85 10.76 0.50
CA LEU A 157 13.14 11.44 0.42
C LEU A 157 13.61 11.67 -1.02
N LEU A 158 13.41 10.71 -1.91
CA LEU A 158 14.04 10.70 -3.24
C LEU A 158 13.11 11.18 -4.38
N THR A 159 11.79 11.17 -4.19
CA THR A 159 10.86 11.42 -5.31
C THR A 159 10.70 12.89 -5.65
N LEU A 160 10.81 13.81 -4.68
CA LEU A 160 10.61 15.23 -4.94
C LEU A 160 11.51 15.82 -6.05
N PRO A 161 12.85 15.59 -6.07
CA PRO A 161 13.69 16.11 -7.16
C PRO A 161 13.31 15.53 -8.54
N VAL A 162 12.87 14.27 -8.59
CA VAL A 162 12.46 13.61 -9.85
C VAL A 162 11.12 14.11 -10.35
N ILE A 163 10.15 14.24 -9.45
CA ILE A 163 8.85 14.87 -9.72
C ILE A 163 9.07 16.32 -10.19
N GLY A 164 9.99 17.04 -9.54
CA GLY A 164 10.42 18.38 -9.92
C GLY A 164 10.94 18.46 -11.34
N LEU A 165 11.87 17.58 -11.71
CA LEU A 165 12.41 17.51 -13.07
C LEU A 165 11.31 17.21 -14.10
N GLN A 166 10.43 16.25 -13.80
CA GLN A 166 9.34 15.87 -14.70
C GLN A 166 8.38 17.05 -14.95
N TYR A 167 8.00 17.78 -13.90
CA TYR A 167 7.06 18.89 -14.03
C TYR A 167 7.68 20.19 -14.51
N ALA A 168 8.97 20.40 -14.30
CA ALA A 168 9.70 21.55 -14.85
C ALA A 168 9.58 21.63 -16.38
N ALA A 169 9.50 20.48 -17.05
CA ALA A 169 9.35 20.41 -18.50
C ALA A 169 7.96 20.86 -19.00
N TYR A 170 6.92 20.78 -18.16
CA TYR A 170 5.55 21.12 -18.54
C TYR A 170 5.10 22.48 -18.02
N TRP A 171 5.57 22.85 -16.83
CA TRP A 171 5.22 24.11 -16.17
C TRP A 171 6.49 24.77 -15.62
N PRO A 172 7.12 25.65 -16.42
CA PRO A 172 8.30 26.40 -15.99
C PRO A 172 8.05 27.11 -14.66
N PHE A 173 9.00 26.99 -13.73
CA PHE A 173 8.84 27.52 -12.36
C PHE A 173 8.77 29.05 -12.29
N GLU A 174 9.21 29.74 -13.34
CA GLU A 174 9.22 31.20 -13.47
C GLU A 174 7.82 31.74 -13.80
N GLU A 175 7.09 31.09 -14.71
CA GLU A 175 5.80 31.57 -15.22
C GLU A 175 4.62 31.08 -14.38
N ALA A 176 4.60 29.80 -14.00
CA ALA A 176 3.48 29.15 -13.34
C ALA A 176 3.80 28.78 -11.88
N SER A 177 4.41 29.72 -11.16
CA SER A 177 5.09 29.44 -9.88
C SER A 177 4.22 28.67 -8.86
N ILE A 178 2.97 29.08 -8.65
CA ILE A 178 2.07 28.43 -7.70
C ILE A 178 1.57 27.08 -8.23
N LEU A 179 1.17 27.02 -9.50
CA LEU A 179 0.62 25.80 -10.10
C LEU A 179 1.64 24.66 -10.11
N SER A 180 2.89 24.94 -10.52
CA SER A 180 3.96 23.94 -10.51
C SER A 180 4.18 23.38 -9.11
N ARG A 181 4.19 24.24 -8.09
CA ARG A 181 4.40 23.83 -6.68
C ARG A 181 3.23 23.01 -6.13
N LEU A 182 2.00 23.34 -6.50
CA LEU A 182 0.84 22.51 -6.20
C LEU A 182 0.95 21.14 -6.88
N ALA A 183 1.37 21.09 -8.14
CA ALA A 183 1.62 19.83 -8.85
C ALA A 183 2.71 18.98 -8.19
N LEU A 184 3.80 19.59 -7.70
CA LEU A 184 4.84 18.89 -6.92
C LEU A 184 4.26 18.27 -5.65
N GLY A 185 3.49 19.07 -4.89
CA GLY A 185 2.85 18.62 -3.66
C GLY A 185 1.88 17.46 -3.90
N LEU A 186 1.00 17.60 -4.90
CA LEU A 186 0.06 16.55 -5.29
C LEU A 186 0.76 15.30 -5.80
N GLY A 187 1.85 15.45 -6.56
CA GLY A 187 2.68 14.33 -7.02
C GLY A 187 3.28 13.54 -5.86
N LEU A 188 3.80 14.24 -4.85
CA LEU A 188 4.34 13.61 -3.64
C LEU A 188 3.26 12.86 -2.86
N VAL A 189 2.09 13.47 -2.63
CA VAL A 189 0.96 12.78 -1.96
C VAL A 189 0.54 11.55 -2.74
N THR A 190 0.35 11.69 -4.05
CA THR A 190 -0.07 10.61 -4.92
C THR A 190 0.91 9.45 -4.85
N CYS A 191 2.22 9.74 -4.88
CA CYS A 191 3.26 8.72 -4.77
C CYS A 191 3.15 7.93 -3.46
N VAL A 192 3.04 8.63 -2.32
CA VAL A 192 2.94 7.98 -1.00
C VAL A 192 1.66 7.18 -0.85
N VAL A 193 0.52 7.74 -1.25
CA VAL A 193 -0.78 7.06 -1.19
C VAL A 193 -0.76 5.80 -2.04
N ARG A 194 -0.23 5.88 -3.26
CA ARG A 194 -0.13 4.75 -4.18
C ARG A 194 0.68 3.59 -3.58
N LEU A 195 1.82 3.88 -2.94
CA LEU A 195 2.64 2.86 -2.30
C LEU A 195 1.89 2.07 -1.21
N VAL A 196 0.88 2.68 -0.58
CA VAL A 196 0.05 2.02 0.44
C VAL A 196 -1.14 1.28 -0.17
N VAL A 197 -1.80 1.88 -1.17
CA VAL A 197 -3.05 1.33 -1.74
C VAL A 197 -2.79 0.16 -2.69
N GLU A 198 -1.69 0.16 -3.44
CA GLU A 198 -1.37 -0.92 -4.40
C GLU A 198 -1.11 -2.29 -3.73
N PRO A 199 -0.36 -2.41 -2.61
CA PRO A 199 -0.26 -3.67 -1.88
C PRO A 199 -1.62 -4.21 -1.42
N VAL A 200 -2.52 -3.33 -0.97
CA VAL A 200 -3.89 -3.71 -0.56
C VAL A 200 -4.68 -4.23 -1.77
N MET A 201 -4.58 -3.56 -2.92
CA MET A 201 -5.18 -4.02 -4.17
C MET A 201 -4.63 -5.39 -4.57
N LEU A 202 -3.31 -5.58 -4.55
CA LEU A 202 -2.68 -6.86 -4.91
C LEU A 202 -3.14 -7.99 -3.98
N ALA A 203 -3.25 -7.74 -2.67
CA ALA A 203 -3.79 -8.70 -1.72
C ALA A 203 -5.27 -9.04 -2.03
N ALA A 204 -6.10 -8.05 -2.38
CA ALA A 204 -7.49 -8.29 -2.75
C ALA A 204 -7.62 -9.11 -4.04
N CYS A 205 -6.83 -8.79 -5.07
CA CYS A 205 -6.76 -9.55 -6.31
C CYS A 205 -6.28 -10.98 -6.07
N ALA A 206 -5.27 -11.16 -5.22
CA ALA A 206 -4.78 -12.47 -4.80
C ALA A 206 -5.87 -13.32 -4.15
N ILE A 207 -6.73 -12.71 -3.33
CA ILE A 207 -7.89 -13.40 -2.73
C ILE A 207 -8.90 -13.82 -3.79
N ALA A 208 -9.25 -12.91 -4.71
CA ALA A 208 -10.19 -13.22 -5.78
C ALA A 208 -9.67 -14.36 -6.68
N ILE A 209 -8.43 -14.26 -7.15
CA ILE A 209 -7.81 -15.27 -7.99
C ILE A 209 -7.66 -16.59 -7.25
N GLY A 210 -7.17 -16.55 -6.00
CA GLY A 210 -7.03 -17.74 -5.16
C GLY A 210 -8.37 -18.41 -4.88
N SER A 211 -9.48 -17.67 -4.86
CA SER A 211 -10.82 -18.24 -4.70
C SER A 211 -11.35 -18.92 -5.96
N ILE A 212 -10.90 -18.49 -7.15
CA ILE A 212 -11.33 -19.02 -8.46
C ILE A 212 -10.45 -20.19 -8.90
N VAL A 213 -9.14 -20.11 -8.61
CA VAL A 213 -8.13 -21.05 -9.09
C VAL A 213 -7.52 -21.78 -7.89
N PRO A 214 -8.00 -23.00 -7.54
CA PRO A 214 -7.59 -23.73 -6.33
C PRO A 214 -6.22 -24.42 -6.48
N VAL A 215 -5.35 -23.91 -7.35
CA VAL A 215 -4.00 -24.45 -7.59
C VAL A 215 -2.99 -23.30 -7.58
N ARG A 216 -1.94 -23.44 -6.76
CA ARG A 216 -1.00 -22.35 -6.43
C ARG A 216 -0.34 -21.72 -7.66
N THR A 217 0.32 -22.54 -8.50
CA THR A 217 1.08 -22.04 -9.66
C THR A 217 0.22 -21.25 -10.68
N PRO A 218 -0.91 -21.77 -11.19
CA PRO A 218 -1.74 -21.00 -12.12
C PRO A 218 -2.37 -19.76 -11.47
N ALA A 219 -2.69 -19.80 -10.17
CA ALA A 219 -3.15 -18.62 -9.44
C ALA A 219 -2.06 -17.52 -9.37
N LEU A 220 -0.81 -17.89 -9.08
CA LEU A 220 0.32 -16.97 -9.09
C LEU A 220 0.57 -16.37 -10.48
N LEU A 221 0.54 -17.19 -11.53
CA LEU A 221 0.71 -16.72 -12.92
C LEU A 221 -0.39 -15.75 -13.32
N SER A 222 -1.64 -16.04 -12.94
CA SER A 222 -2.78 -15.14 -13.18
C SER A 222 -2.62 -13.81 -12.45
N LEU A 223 -2.15 -13.84 -11.20
CA LEU A 223 -1.89 -12.64 -10.41
C LEU A 223 -0.74 -11.81 -11.02
N ALA A 224 0.34 -12.46 -11.43
CA ALA A 224 1.46 -11.79 -12.09
C ALA A 224 1.03 -11.13 -13.40
N GLY A 225 0.24 -11.82 -14.22
CA GLY A 225 -0.35 -11.27 -15.45
C GLY A 225 -1.23 -10.05 -15.17
N LEU A 226 -2.16 -10.16 -14.21
CA LEU A 226 -3.02 -9.04 -13.82
C LEU A 226 -2.20 -7.84 -13.31
N GLY A 227 -1.21 -8.08 -12.46
CA GLY A 227 -0.30 -7.05 -11.96
C GLY A 227 0.47 -6.37 -13.09
N PHE A 228 1.03 -7.13 -14.03
CA PHE A 228 1.72 -6.61 -15.19
C PHE A 228 0.83 -5.67 -16.02
N PHE A 229 -0.38 -6.11 -16.38
CA PHE A 229 -1.30 -5.28 -17.16
C PHE A 229 -1.80 -4.05 -16.39
N TYR A 230 -2.00 -4.15 -15.07
CA TYR A 230 -2.30 -2.99 -14.23
C TYR A 230 -1.19 -1.93 -14.30
N PHE A 231 0.09 -2.33 -14.13
CA PHE A 231 1.20 -1.39 -14.19
C PHE A 231 1.39 -0.81 -15.59
N LEU A 232 1.17 -1.60 -16.64
CA LEU A 232 1.17 -1.13 -18.02
C LEU A 232 0.08 -0.07 -18.24
N LEU A 233 -1.14 -0.32 -17.75
CA LEU A 233 -2.28 0.60 -17.85
C LEU A 233 -2.03 1.94 -17.13
N ILE A 234 -1.36 1.93 -15.97
CA ILE A 234 -1.06 3.17 -15.23
C ILE A 234 0.10 3.96 -15.85
N ASN A 235 1.09 3.27 -16.45
CA ASN A 235 2.31 3.92 -16.91
C ASN A 235 2.28 4.31 -18.40
N LEU A 236 1.66 3.52 -19.28
CA LEU A 236 1.63 3.85 -20.72
C LEU A 236 0.97 5.20 -21.04
N PRO A 237 -0.17 5.57 -20.42
CA PRO A 237 -0.79 6.87 -20.71
C PRO A 237 0.11 8.06 -20.39
N ARG A 238 1.08 7.91 -19.48
CA ARG A 238 2.03 8.97 -19.11
C ARG A 238 3.02 9.30 -20.22
N LEU A 239 3.20 8.40 -21.18
CA LEU A 239 4.08 8.58 -22.33
C LEU A 239 3.38 9.32 -23.48
N LEU A 240 2.06 9.50 -23.40
CA LEU A 240 1.30 10.20 -24.43
C LEU A 240 1.41 11.72 -24.26
N PRO A 241 1.39 12.50 -25.35
CA PRO A 241 1.34 13.97 -25.29
C PRO A 241 -0.08 14.42 -24.90
N LEU A 242 -0.42 14.25 -23.62
CA LEU A 242 -1.72 14.60 -23.07
C LEU A 242 -1.83 16.11 -22.80
N SER A 243 -3.05 16.64 -22.91
CA SER A 243 -3.37 17.98 -22.43
C SER A 243 -3.12 18.09 -20.92
N PRO A 244 -2.87 19.30 -20.38
CA PRO A 244 -2.67 19.53 -18.95
C PRO A 244 -3.70 18.87 -18.04
N GLU A 245 -4.98 18.92 -18.41
CA GLU A 245 -6.10 18.39 -17.63
C GLU A 245 -6.08 16.86 -17.59
N LEU A 246 -5.85 16.23 -18.75
CA LEU A 246 -5.75 14.78 -18.86
C LEU A 246 -4.51 14.25 -18.14
N ARG A 247 -3.41 15.01 -18.15
CA ARG A 247 -2.19 14.69 -17.41
C ARG A 247 -2.45 14.66 -15.91
N VAL A 248 -3.14 15.65 -15.36
CA VAL A 248 -3.56 15.67 -13.95
C VAL A 248 -4.40 14.43 -13.61
N LEU A 249 -5.36 14.07 -14.47
CA LEU A 249 -6.18 12.87 -14.27
C LEU A 249 -5.33 11.60 -14.25
N VAL A 250 -4.43 11.43 -15.22
CA VAL A 250 -3.60 10.24 -15.40
C VAL A 250 -2.52 10.11 -14.32
N GLU A 251 -1.94 11.23 -13.90
CA GLU A 251 -0.79 11.21 -12.99
C GLU A 251 -1.20 11.22 -11.51
N PHE A 252 -2.32 11.87 -11.14
CA PHE A 252 -2.74 12.01 -9.75
C PHE A 252 -3.99 11.19 -9.40
N VAL A 253 -5.03 11.27 -10.23
CA VAL A 253 -6.33 10.65 -9.90
C VAL A 253 -6.33 9.16 -10.17
N LEU A 254 -5.96 8.77 -11.40
CA LEU A 254 -6.01 7.38 -11.86
C LEU A 254 -5.18 6.43 -10.98
N PRO A 255 -3.93 6.73 -10.58
CA PRO A 255 -3.10 5.81 -9.81
C PRO A 255 -3.56 5.60 -8.37
N VAL A 256 -4.45 6.46 -7.87
CA VAL A 256 -5.04 6.36 -6.53
C VAL A 256 -6.42 5.74 -6.61
N LEU A 257 -7.27 6.23 -7.51
CA LEU A 257 -8.66 5.78 -7.65
C LEU A 257 -8.76 4.36 -8.20
N LEU A 258 -7.99 4.04 -9.25
CA LEU A 258 -8.05 2.74 -9.91
C LEU A 258 -7.77 1.57 -8.95
N PRO A 259 -6.68 1.57 -8.15
CA PRO A 259 -6.43 0.44 -7.26
C PRO A 259 -7.49 0.32 -6.15
N MET A 260 -8.10 1.41 -5.70
CA MET A 260 -9.24 1.35 -4.76
C MET A 260 -10.46 0.68 -5.40
N VAL A 261 -10.79 1.04 -6.64
CA VAL A 261 -11.91 0.42 -7.38
C VAL A 261 -11.66 -1.07 -7.61
N ILE A 262 -10.45 -1.43 -8.04
CA ILE A 262 -10.04 -2.84 -8.23
C ILE A 262 -10.13 -3.60 -6.90
N THR A 263 -9.68 -3.02 -5.79
CA THR A 263 -9.77 -3.62 -4.45
C THR A 263 -11.23 -3.99 -4.10
N VAL A 264 -12.16 -3.05 -4.26
CA VAL A 264 -13.59 -3.27 -3.97
C VAL A 264 -14.16 -4.34 -4.90
N GLY A 265 -13.84 -4.28 -6.19
CA GLY A 265 -14.28 -5.27 -7.18
C GLY A 265 -13.78 -6.68 -6.87
N ALA A 266 -12.50 -6.83 -6.54
CA ALA A 266 -11.87 -8.10 -6.24
C ALA A 266 -12.47 -8.76 -4.98
N PHE A 267 -12.70 -7.99 -3.91
CA PHE A 267 -13.36 -8.54 -2.72
C PHE A 267 -14.81 -8.96 -2.97
N LYS A 268 -15.57 -8.18 -3.76
CA LYS A 268 -16.94 -8.56 -4.14
C LYS A 268 -16.96 -9.83 -4.98
N LEU A 269 -16.01 -9.97 -5.90
CA LEU A 269 -15.85 -11.17 -6.72
C LEU A 269 -15.54 -12.39 -5.86
N ALA A 270 -14.54 -12.28 -4.97
CA ALA A 270 -14.16 -13.35 -4.04
C ALA A 270 -15.34 -13.78 -3.15
N GLU A 271 -16.07 -12.82 -2.59
CA GLU A 271 -17.26 -13.08 -1.78
C GLU A 271 -18.33 -13.85 -2.57
N ARG A 272 -18.55 -13.48 -3.85
CA ARG A 272 -19.54 -14.14 -4.70
C ARG A 272 -19.15 -15.58 -5.01
N VAL A 273 -17.89 -15.82 -5.37
CA VAL A 273 -17.35 -17.15 -5.70
C VAL A 273 -17.42 -18.07 -4.48
N ILE A 274 -16.97 -17.62 -3.31
CA ILE A 274 -16.99 -18.45 -2.08
C ILE A 274 -18.41 -18.74 -1.58
N ARG A 275 -19.41 -17.92 -1.95
CA ARG A 275 -20.81 -18.15 -1.59
C ARG A 275 -21.54 -19.10 -2.54
N SER A 276 -21.08 -19.23 -3.79
CA SER A 276 -21.65 -20.18 -4.75
C SER A 276 -21.17 -21.61 -4.51
N ASP A 277 -20.06 -21.76 -3.79
CA ASP A 277 -19.52 -23.03 -3.31
C ASP A 277 -20.15 -23.44 -1.96
#